data_AF-A0A1H8TV30-F1
#
_entry.id   AF-A0A1H8TV30-F1
#
_cell.length_a   1.000
_cell.length_b   1.000
_cell.length_c   1.000
_cell.angle_alpha   90.00
_cell.angle_beta   90.00
_cell.angle_gamma   90.00
#
_symmetry.space_group_name_H-M   'P 1'
#
loop_
_entity.id
_entity.type
_entity.pdbx_description
1 polymer ?
#
loop_
_entity_poly.entity_id
_entity_poly.type
_entity_poly.pdbx_seq_one_letter_code
_entity_poly.pdbx_strand_id
1 'polypeptide(L)'
;MTFIADPTPRHWYRAHNASILAGFALHQEDARAENAVGQLFLNITLYRLMFAQALVEEATLFAELGALLADPRGFSVKLLVSLADFYPPHYPLTEADREVIEGHGLGIEELGVRLMDGWIRLELRKLYREAAEWNQAPELLNYLDGDQPAYPPALDRCAVYATAQAVASLEGVLAGQDLAVAEDGTSGLQAG
;
A
#
# COMPACT_ATOMS: atom_id res chain seq x y z
N MET A 1 0.39 -12.97 8.45
CA MET A 1 0.71 -11.91 9.44
C MET A 1 0.83 -12.50 10.83
N THR A 2 1.87 -12.14 11.60
CA THR A 2 2.31 -12.85 12.82
C THR A 2 2.50 -11.96 14.06
N PHE A 3 2.04 -10.69 14.06
CA PHE A 3 2.33 -9.74 15.16
C PHE A 3 2.00 -10.25 16.56
N ILE A 4 0.83 -10.90 16.75
CA ILE A 4 0.42 -11.45 18.05
C ILE A 4 1.38 -12.56 18.52
N ALA A 5 1.93 -13.35 17.60
CA ALA A 5 2.84 -14.45 17.91
C ALA A 5 4.30 -13.99 18.05
N ASP A 6 4.71 -12.95 17.32
CA ASP A 6 6.06 -12.40 17.31
C ASP A 6 6.04 -10.87 17.10
N PRO A 7 5.98 -10.06 18.17
CA PRO A 7 5.76 -8.62 18.09
C PRO A 7 7.04 -7.85 17.76
N THR A 8 7.46 -7.88 16.50
CA THR A 8 8.57 -7.07 15.97
C THR A 8 8.07 -5.78 15.29
N PRO A 9 8.92 -4.74 15.11
CA PRO A 9 8.53 -3.54 14.36
C PRO A 9 8.00 -3.84 12.96
N ARG A 10 8.64 -4.76 12.21
CA ARG A 10 8.15 -5.18 10.89
C ARG A 10 6.76 -5.82 10.97
N HIS A 11 6.55 -6.75 11.91
CA HIS A 11 5.25 -7.39 12.08
C HIS A 11 4.17 -6.40 12.52
N TRP A 12 4.52 -5.38 13.31
CA TRP A 12 3.61 -4.30 13.66
C TRP A 12 3.21 -3.48 12.43
N TYR A 13 4.18 -3.01 11.62
CA TYR A 13 3.89 -2.23 10.41
C TYR A 13 3.05 -3.02 9.42
N ARG A 14 3.36 -4.30 9.17
CA ARG A 14 2.55 -5.15 8.28
C ARG A 14 1.11 -5.31 8.75
N ALA A 15 0.91 -5.59 10.04
CA ALA A 15 -0.43 -5.74 10.60
C ALA A 15 -1.22 -4.42 10.60
N HIS A 16 -0.57 -3.33 11.01
CA HIS A 16 -1.15 -1.99 11.06
C HIS A 16 -1.52 -1.49 9.66
N ASN A 17 -0.57 -1.48 8.73
CA ASN A 17 -0.79 -0.94 7.39
C ASN A 17 -1.76 -1.79 6.56
N ALA A 18 -1.79 -3.12 6.76
CA ALA A 18 -2.82 -3.93 6.14
C ALA A 18 -4.23 -3.57 6.60
N SER A 19 -4.42 -3.23 7.88
CA SER A 19 -5.72 -2.77 8.37
C SER A 19 -6.13 -1.43 7.75
N ILE A 20 -5.18 -0.51 7.55
CA ILE A 20 -5.40 0.76 6.85
C ILE A 20 -5.74 0.52 5.37
N LEU A 21 -4.97 -0.31 4.66
CA LEU A 21 -5.20 -0.63 3.25
C LEU A 21 -6.56 -1.32 3.03
N ALA A 22 -6.96 -2.20 3.94
CA ALA A 22 -8.30 -2.78 3.93
C ALA A 22 -9.40 -1.72 4.08
N GLY A 23 -9.18 -0.68 4.91
CA GLY A 23 -10.06 0.48 5.02
C GLY A 23 -10.14 1.27 3.71
N PHE A 24 -9.00 1.54 3.06
CA PHE A 24 -8.96 2.17 1.73
C PHE A 24 -9.71 1.34 0.68
N ALA A 25 -9.56 0.01 0.70
CA ALA A 25 -10.28 -0.87 -0.22
C ALA A 25 -11.80 -0.83 0.01
N LEU A 26 -12.23 -0.78 1.28
CA LEU A 26 -13.65 -0.80 1.66
C LEU A 26 -14.37 0.52 1.37
N HIS A 27 -13.68 1.66 1.52
CA HIS A 27 -14.28 3.00 1.50
C HIS A 27 -13.93 3.82 0.24
N GLN A 28 -13.75 3.15 -0.91
CA GLN A 28 -13.42 3.83 -2.17
C GLN A 28 -14.51 4.82 -2.62
N GLU A 29 -15.79 4.50 -2.41
CA GLU A 29 -16.90 5.39 -2.80
C GLU A 29 -16.97 6.65 -1.91
N ASP A 30 -16.70 6.51 -0.61
CA ASP A 30 -16.57 7.67 0.29
C ASP A 30 -15.40 8.55 -0.15
N ALA A 31 -14.27 7.94 -0.49
CA ALA A 31 -13.10 8.65 -1.03
C ALA A 31 -13.37 9.32 -2.39
N ARG A 32 -14.29 8.81 -3.22
CA ARG A 32 -14.72 9.49 -4.46
C ARG A 32 -15.57 10.72 -4.17
N ALA A 33 -16.36 10.69 -3.09
CA ALA A 33 -17.20 11.80 -2.68
C ALA A 33 -16.40 12.96 -2.05
N GLU A 34 -15.15 12.70 -1.63
CA GLU A 34 -14.23 13.73 -1.18
C GLU A 34 -13.98 14.78 -2.25
N ASN A 35 -13.75 16.02 -1.81
CA ASN A 35 -13.30 17.08 -2.69
C ASN A 35 -11.85 16.83 -3.18
N ALA A 36 -11.38 17.62 -4.15
CA ALA A 36 -10.07 17.43 -4.75
C ALA A 36 -8.90 17.49 -3.74
N VAL A 37 -9.02 18.28 -2.68
CA VAL A 37 -8.00 18.38 -1.62
C VAL A 37 -8.04 17.17 -0.70
N GLY A 38 -9.24 16.66 -0.39
CA GLY A 38 -9.41 15.40 0.33
C GLY A 38 -8.79 14.21 -0.40
N GLN A 39 -9.03 14.09 -1.70
CA GLN A 39 -8.41 13.04 -2.51
C GLN A 39 -6.88 13.19 -2.60
N LEU A 40 -6.38 14.41 -2.78
CA LEU A 40 -4.94 14.69 -2.72
C LEU A 40 -4.34 14.25 -1.38
N PHE A 41 -4.97 14.63 -0.27
CA PHE A 41 -4.55 14.30 1.08
C PHE A 41 -4.44 12.78 1.29
N LEU A 42 -5.42 12.02 0.82
CA LEU A 42 -5.43 10.56 0.92
C LEU A 42 -4.26 9.94 0.14
N ASN A 43 -3.98 10.43 -1.07
CA ASN A 43 -2.84 9.96 -1.87
C ASN A 43 -1.49 10.24 -1.19
N ILE A 44 -1.31 11.47 -0.68
CA ILE A 44 -0.09 11.91 0.00
C ILE A 44 0.14 11.09 1.26
N THR A 45 -0.89 10.97 2.10
CA THR A 45 -0.85 10.18 3.32
C THR A 45 -0.49 8.72 3.01
N LEU A 46 -1.11 8.14 1.98
CA LEU A 46 -0.91 6.74 1.63
C LEU A 46 0.53 6.46 1.20
N TYR A 47 1.11 7.23 0.26
CA TYR A 47 2.48 6.96 -0.15
C TYR A 47 3.50 7.24 0.96
N ARG A 48 3.27 8.26 1.81
CA ARG A 48 4.16 8.54 2.95
C ARG A 48 4.11 7.40 3.98
N LEU A 49 2.93 6.81 4.21
CA LEU A 49 2.77 5.65 5.08
C LEU A 49 3.51 4.42 4.54
N MET A 50 3.41 4.14 3.23
CA MET A 50 4.14 3.04 2.60
C MET A 50 5.65 3.27 2.66
N PHE A 51 6.10 4.51 2.45
CA PHE A 51 7.50 4.88 2.57
C PHE A 51 8.03 4.66 3.99
N ALA A 52 7.29 5.05 5.03
CA ALA A 52 7.66 4.81 6.42
C ALA A 52 7.84 3.30 6.71
N GLN A 53 6.96 2.46 6.17
CA GLN A 53 7.12 1.00 6.28
C GLN A 53 8.37 0.51 5.55
N ALA A 54 8.67 1.01 4.35
CA ALA A 54 9.84 0.61 3.59
C ALA A 54 11.16 0.87 4.33
N LEU A 55 11.23 1.94 5.14
CA LEU A 55 12.39 2.21 6.01
C LEU A 55 12.58 1.14 7.10
N VAL A 56 11.48 0.53 7.58
CA VAL A 56 11.50 -0.51 8.63
C VAL A 56 11.70 -1.91 8.07
N GLU A 57 11.25 -2.15 6.84
CA GLU A 57 11.46 -3.40 6.11
C GLU A 57 12.91 -3.52 5.57
N GLU A 58 13.74 -2.50 5.80
CA GLU A 58 15.11 -2.40 5.26
C GLU A 58 15.13 -2.54 3.73
N ALA A 59 14.07 -2.05 3.08
CA ALA A 59 13.91 -2.20 1.65
C ALA A 59 15.08 -1.55 0.91
N THR A 60 15.78 -2.35 0.10
CA THR A 60 16.94 -1.91 -0.69
C THR A 60 16.61 -0.84 -1.73
N LEU A 61 15.33 -0.51 -1.92
CA LEU A 61 14.87 0.67 -2.68
C LEU A 61 15.66 1.94 -2.36
N PHE A 62 16.17 2.03 -1.14
CA PHE A 62 16.84 3.21 -0.63
C PHE A 62 18.27 2.94 -0.15
N ALA A 63 18.89 1.82 -0.56
CA ALA A 63 20.24 1.45 -0.13
C ALA A 63 21.30 2.51 -0.53
N GLU A 64 21.13 3.20 -1.66
CA GLU A 64 22.00 4.32 -2.08
C GLU A 64 21.86 5.56 -1.17
N LEU A 65 20.80 5.66 -0.37
CA LEU A 65 20.58 6.76 0.58
C LEU A 65 21.28 6.56 1.93
N GLY A 66 21.89 5.40 2.17
CA GLY A 66 22.55 5.07 3.43
C GLY A 66 23.69 6.04 3.82
N ALA A 67 24.27 6.76 2.86
CA ALA A 67 25.32 7.75 3.11
C ALA A 67 24.79 9.15 3.50
N LEU A 68 23.62 9.56 3.00
CA LEU A 68 23.00 10.86 3.33
C LEU A 68 22.13 10.77 4.61
N LEU A 69 21.61 9.56 4.89
CA LEU A 69 20.72 9.23 6.00
C LEU A 69 21.46 8.54 7.17
N ALA A 70 22.72 8.89 7.46
CA ALA A 70 23.62 8.16 8.37
C ALA A 70 23.04 7.80 9.76
N ASP A 71 21.94 8.44 10.19
CA ASP A 71 21.03 7.87 11.18
C ASP A 71 19.60 7.75 10.59
N PRO A 72 19.24 6.60 9.98
CA PRO A 72 17.92 6.42 9.39
C PRO A 72 16.82 6.41 10.44
N ARG A 73 17.15 6.13 11.71
CA ARG A 73 16.19 6.18 12.83
C ARG A 73 15.87 7.62 13.21
N GLY A 74 16.88 8.50 13.24
CA GLY A 74 16.70 9.93 13.44
C GLY A 74 15.89 10.58 12.31
N PHE A 75 16.19 10.22 11.06
CA PHE A 75 15.41 10.66 9.91
C PHE A 75 13.97 10.16 9.94
N SER A 76 13.74 8.87 10.21
CA SER A 76 12.40 8.28 10.27
C SER A 76 11.55 8.86 11.41
N VAL A 77 12.16 9.10 12.58
CA VAL A 77 11.48 9.73 13.72
C VAL A 77 11.17 11.20 13.42
N LYS A 78 12.13 11.95 12.87
CA LYS A 78 11.90 13.36 12.51
C LYS A 78 10.81 13.48 11.45
N LEU A 79 10.83 12.60 10.45
CA LEU A 79 9.82 12.52 9.43
C LEU A 79 8.43 12.24 10.04
N LEU A 80 8.31 11.21 10.88
CA LEU A 80 7.04 10.83 11.49
C LEU A 80 6.47 11.93 12.40
N VAL A 81 7.34 12.67 13.09
CA VAL A 81 6.96 13.84 13.89
C VAL A 81 6.54 15.01 13.00
N SER A 82 7.29 15.32 11.94
CA SER A 82 6.98 16.45 11.06
C SER A 82 5.71 16.20 10.24
N LEU A 83 5.38 14.94 9.92
CA LEU A 83 4.16 14.56 9.21
C LEU A 83 2.87 15.06 9.91
N ALA A 84 2.86 15.14 11.25
CA ALA A 84 1.72 15.65 12.00
C ALA A 84 1.44 17.14 11.73
N ASP A 85 2.47 17.93 11.42
CA ASP A 85 2.35 19.35 11.13
C ASP A 85 1.80 19.63 9.72
N PHE A 86 1.86 18.64 8.83
CA PHE A 86 1.32 18.73 7.46
C PHE A 86 -0.12 18.22 7.35
N TYR A 87 -0.76 17.88 8.47
CA TYR A 87 -2.12 17.37 8.54
C TYR A 87 -3.05 18.43 9.15
N PRO A 88 -3.94 19.05 8.35
CA PRO A 88 -4.85 20.07 8.85
C PRO A 88 -5.71 19.53 10.01
N PRO A 89 -5.89 20.29 11.10
CA PRO A 89 -6.56 19.81 12.32
C PRO A 89 -8.10 19.83 12.22
N HIS A 90 -8.64 19.95 11.01
CA HIS A 90 -10.06 20.15 10.76
C HIS A 90 -10.49 19.41 9.50
N TYR A 91 -11.80 19.18 9.43
CA TYR A 91 -12.48 18.57 8.29
C TYR A 91 -13.86 19.24 8.15
N PRO A 92 -14.41 19.40 6.92
CA PRO A 92 -13.85 19.04 5.62
C PRO A 92 -12.66 19.92 5.21
N LEU A 93 -11.74 19.35 4.41
CA LEU A 93 -10.58 20.07 3.88
C LEU A 93 -11.00 21.10 2.83
N THR A 94 -10.20 22.15 2.70
CA THR A 94 -10.45 23.28 1.79
C THR A 94 -9.25 23.52 0.88
N GLU A 95 -9.43 24.31 -0.17
CA GLU A 95 -8.33 24.65 -1.10
C GLU A 95 -7.15 25.36 -0.39
N ALA A 96 -7.41 26.07 0.71
CA ALA A 96 -6.36 26.69 1.52
C ALA A 96 -5.41 25.66 2.17
N ASP A 97 -5.86 24.42 2.33
CA ASP A 97 -5.07 23.36 2.97
C ASP A 97 -4.08 22.70 2.01
N ARG A 98 -4.25 22.88 0.69
CA ARG A 98 -3.40 22.24 -0.32
C ARG A 98 -1.92 22.55 -0.08
N GLU A 99 -1.59 23.82 0.13
CA GLU A 99 -0.20 24.26 0.30
C GLU A 99 0.43 23.63 1.54
N VAL A 100 -0.33 23.49 2.63
CA VAL A 100 0.13 22.82 3.85
C VAL A 100 0.39 21.34 3.55
N ILE A 101 -0.58 20.63 2.97
CA ILE A 101 -0.49 19.18 2.74
C ILE A 101 0.68 18.82 1.81
N GLU A 102 0.89 19.61 0.74
CA GLU A 102 1.97 19.42 -0.22
C GLU A 102 3.35 19.89 0.32
N GLY A 103 3.38 20.57 1.47
CA GLY A 103 4.60 21.10 2.07
C GLY A 103 5.15 22.31 1.30
N HIS A 104 4.30 23.17 0.75
CA HIS A 104 4.67 24.38 -0.01
C HIS A 104 4.99 25.59 0.88
N GLY A 105 5.62 25.38 2.03
CA GLY A 105 6.21 26.46 2.85
C GLY A 105 7.61 26.88 2.38
N LEU A 106 8.09 28.01 2.88
CA LEU A 106 9.45 28.53 2.60
C LEU A 106 10.50 28.09 3.64
N GLY A 107 10.12 27.29 4.63
CA GLY A 107 11.03 26.77 5.64
C GLY A 107 11.84 25.56 5.17
N ILE A 108 12.84 25.21 5.97
CA ILE A 108 13.78 24.10 5.67
C ILE A 108 13.07 22.74 5.77
N GLU A 109 12.08 22.63 6.66
CA GLU A 109 11.35 21.38 6.89
C GLU A 109 10.41 21.08 5.72
N GLU A 110 9.75 22.11 5.20
CA GLU A 110 8.89 22.07 4.02
C GLU A 110 9.68 21.74 2.76
N LEU A 111 10.89 22.31 2.61
CA LEU A 111 11.80 21.90 1.54
C LEU A 111 12.19 20.43 1.66
N GLY A 112 12.49 19.95 2.88
CA GLY A 112 12.82 18.55 3.14
C GLY A 112 11.68 17.61 2.74
N VAL A 113 10.44 17.95 3.10
CA VAL A 113 9.25 17.17 2.73
C VAL A 113 9.02 17.16 1.22
N ARG A 114 9.16 18.31 0.54
CA ARG A 114 9.02 18.38 -0.92
C ARG A 114 10.04 17.51 -1.65
N LEU A 115 11.30 17.49 -1.18
CA LEU A 115 12.34 16.63 -1.74
C LEU A 115 12.02 15.15 -1.52
N MET A 116 11.62 14.79 -0.29
CA MET A 116 11.22 13.42 0.03
C MET A 116 10.03 12.97 -0.83
N ASP A 117 8.96 13.76 -0.90
CA ASP A 117 7.78 13.46 -1.70
C ASP A 117 8.10 13.35 -3.18
N GLY A 118 8.96 14.24 -3.70
CA GLY A 118 9.47 14.14 -5.06
C GLY A 118 10.19 12.81 -5.30
N TRP A 119 11.04 12.39 -4.36
CA TRP A 119 11.76 11.12 -4.45
C TRP A 119 10.84 9.91 -4.35
N ILE A 120 9.91 9.89 -3.39
CA ILE A 120 8.92 8.82 -3.24
C ILE A 120 8.15 8.64 -4.55
N ARG A 121 7.76 9.75 -5.20
CA ARG A 121 7.07 9.70 -6.49
C ARG A 121 7.90 9.07 -7.61
N LEU A 122 9.22 9.25 -7.63
CA LEU A 122 10.09 8.59 -8.63
C LEU A 122 10.09 7.06 -8.49
N GLU A 123 10.03 6.55 -7.25
CA GLU A 123 10.06 5.12 -6.95
C GLU A 123 8.67 4.56 -6.59
N LEU A 124 7.60 5.32 -6.83
CA LEU A 124 6.28 5.04 -6.28
C LEU A 124 5.74 3.67 -6.69
N ARG A 125 5.91 3.32 -7.96
CA ARG A 125 5.50 2.01 -8.50
C ARG A 125 6.20 0.86 -7.79
N LYS A 126 7.50 1.01 -7.54
CA LYS A 126 8.31 0.00 -6.87
C LYS A 126 7.93 -0.09 -5.39
N LEU A 127 7.74 1.05 -4.74
CA LEU A 127 7.25 1.15 -3.36
C LEU A 127 5.90 0.45 -3.18
N TYR A 128 4.93 0.73 -4.06
CA TYR A 128 3.59 0.15 -3.98
C TYR A 128 3.60 -1.36 -4.26
N ARG A 129 4.49 -1.85 -5.12
CA ARG A 129 4.66 -3.29 -5.36
C ARG A 129 5.14 -4.01 -4.11
N GLU A 130 6.23 -3.55 -3.51
CA GLU A 130 6.79 -4.14 -2.30
C GLU A 130 5.78 -4.05 -1.13
N ALA A 131 5.14 -2.90 -0.99
CA ALA A 131 4.12 -2.70 0.04
C ALA A 131 2.89 -3.59 -0.15
N ALA A 132 2.46 -3.83 -1.40
CA ALA A 132 1.37 -4.77 -1.68
C ALA A 132 1.73 -6.19 -1.22
N GLU A 133 2.99 -6.61 -1.41
CA GLU A 133 3.48 -7.92 -0.97
C GLU A 133 3.58 -8.02 0.56
N TRP A 134 4.20 -7.04 1.23
CA TRP A 134 4.35 -7.06 2.69
C TRP A 134 3.01 -7.08 3.42
N ASN A 135 2.04 -6.34 2.90
CA ASN A 135 0.73 -6.15 3.52
C ASN A 135 -0.34 -7.11 2.99
N GLN A 136 -0.01 -7.96 2.01
CA GLN A 136 -0.96 -8.86 1.35
C GLN A 136 -2.17 -8.09 0.75
N ALA A 137 -1.90 -6.92 0.17
CA ALA A 137 -2.89 -5.97 -0.35
C ALA A 137 -2.64 -5.67 -1.85
N PRO A 138 -2.87 -6.65 -2.74
CA PRO A 138 -2.63 -6.50 -4.18
C PRO A 138 -3.40 -5.34 -4.84
N GLU A 139 -4.54 -4.95 -4.27
CA GLU A 139 -5.35 -3.82 -4.73
C GLU A 139 -4.62 -2.46 -4.68
N LEU A 140 -3.57 -2.33 -3.87
CA LEU A 140 -2.74 -1.12 -3.80
C LEU A 140 -2.16 -0.74 -5.17
N LEU A 141 -1.91 -1.73 -6.04
CA LEU A 141 -1.41 -1.49 -7.40
C LEU A 141 -2.41 -0.75 -8.29
N ASN A 142 -3.70 -0.77 -7.96
CA ASN A 142 -4.74 -0.04 -8.70
C ASN A 142 -4.75 1.45 -8.34
N TYR A 143 -4.04 1.85 -7.29
CA TYR A 143 -3.95 3.23 -6.80
C TYR A 143 -2.80 3.99 -7.50
N LEU A 144 -2.44 3.55 -8.70
CA LEU A 144 -1.44 4.17 -9.57
C LEU A 144 -2.08 4.48 -10.92
N ASP A 145 -1.72 5.65 -11.45
CA ASP A 145 -1.93 6.00 -12.85
C ASP A 145 -0.57 6.38 -13.45
N GLY A 146 0.02 5.45 -14.21
CA GLY A 146 1.45 5.52 -14.53
C GLY A 146 2.28 5.51 -13.25
N ASP A 147 3.06 6.57 -13.02
CA ASP A 147 3.89 6.75 -11.82
C ASP A 147 3.32 7.83 -10.88
N GLN A 148 2.03 8.16 -11.03
CA GLN A 148 1.31 9.08 -10.16
C GLN A 148 0.39 8.31 -9.19
N PRO A 149 0.21 8.80 -7.96
CA PRO A 149 -0.77 8.22 -7.04
C PRO A 149 -2.18 8.55 -7.54
N ALA A 150 -3.07 7.56 -7.51
CA ALA A 150 -4.39 7.63 -8.12
C ALA A 150 -5.45 6.89 -7.30
N TYR A 151 -5.53 7.22 -6.00
CA TYR A 151 -6.63 6.84 -5.13
C TYR A 151 -7.66 7.98 -5.00
N PRO A 152 -8.98 7.71 -5.03
CA PRO A 152 -9.59 6.43 -5.33
C PRO A 152 -9.34 6.00 -6.79
N PRO A 153 -9.22 4.69 -7.06
CA PRO A 153 -8.97 4.18 -8.42
C PRO A 153 -10.13 4.50 -9.34
N ALA A 154 -9.87 4.83 -10.62
CA ALA A 154 -10.93 5.02 -11.60
C ALA A 154 -11.83 3.76 -11.73
N LEU A 155 -13.12 3.95 -12.02
CA LEU A 155 -14.13 2.86 -12.01
C LEU A 155 -13.79 1.71 -12.98
N ASP A 156 -13.16 2.04 -14.11
CA ASP A 156 -12.68 1.07 -15.09
C ASP A 156 -11.53 0.20 -14.55
N ARG A 157 -10.62 0.77 -13.76
CA ARG A 157 -9.53 0.04 -13.09
C ARG A 157 -10.05 -0.91 -12.01
N CYS A 158 -11.11 -0.54 -11.28
CA CYS A 158 -11.77 -1.43 -10.32
C CYS A 158 -12.33 -2.70 -11.00
N ALA A 159 -12.95 -2.55 -12.18
CA ALA A 159 -13.56 -3.66 -12.91
C ALA A 159 -12.52 -4.68 -13.43
N VAL A 160 -11.36 -4.19 -13.88
CA VAL A 160 -10.24 -5.06 -14.32
C VAL A 160 -9.72 -5.91 -13.17
N TYR A 161 -9.56 -5.34 -11.98
CA TYR A 161 -9.09 -6.08 -10.81
C TYR A 161 -10.12 -7.09 -10.29
N ALA A 162 -11.40 -6.70 -10.19
CA ALA A 162 -12.47 -7.63 -9.79
C ALA A 162 -12.52 -8.85 -10.72
N THR A 163 -12.29 -8.63 -12.02
CA THR A 163 -12.19 -9.69 -13.03
C THR A 163 -10.95 -10.56 -12.80
N ALA A 164 -9.78 -9.95 -12.62
CA ALA A 164 -8.53 -10.68 -12.37
C ALA A 164 -8.58 -11.52 -11.08
N GLN A 165 -9.17 -10.99 -10.01
CA GLN A 165 -9.33 -11.69 -8.73
C GLN A 165 -10.33 -12.85 -8.83
N ALA A 166 -11.42 -12.68 -9.60
CA ALA A 166 -12.36 -13.75 -9.89
C ALA A 166 -11.70 -14.88 -10.69
N VAL A 167 -10.89 -14.55 -11.72
CA VAL A 167 -10.14 -15.54 -12.50
C VAL A 167 -9.13 -16.29 -11.63
N ALA A 168 -8.31 -15.60 -10.84
CA ALA A 168 -7.34 -16.26 -9.94
C ALA A 168 -8.03 -17.16 -8.89
N SER A 169 -9.20 -16.74 -8.39
CA SER A 169 -10.00 -17.56 -7.48
C SER A 169 -10.54 -18.82 -8.17
N LEU A 170 -11.00 -18.72 -9.43
CA LEU A 170 -11.45 -19.86 -10.22
C LEU A 170 -10.30 -20.81 -10.56
N GLU A 171 -9.13 -20.30 -10.95
CA GLU A 171 -7.94 -21.11 -11.21
C GLU A 171 -7.46 -21.85 -9.95
N GLY A 172 -7.48 -21.20 -8.79
CA GLY A 172 -7.18 -21.87 -7.51
C GLY A 172 -8.19 -22.96 -7.14
N VAL A 173 -9.48 -22.74 -7.41
CA VAL A 173 -10.53 -23.76 -7.22
C VAL A 173 -10.31 -24.94 -8.16
N LEU A 174 -10.00 -24.69 -9.44
CA LEU A 174 -9.75 -25.74 -10.43
C LEU A 174 -8.46 -26.52 -10.14
N ALA A 175 -7.38 -25.85 -9.73
CA ALA A 175 -6.14 -26.51 -9.31
C ALA A 175 -6.31 -27.35 -8.03
N GLY A 176 -7.25 -26.99 -7.15
CA GLY A 176 -7.65 -27.79 -6.00
C GLY A 176 -8.55 -28.99 -6.34
N GLN A 177 -9.01 -29.10 -7.59
CA GLN A 177 -9.88 -30.18 -8.07
C GLN A 177 -9.15 -31.27 -8.89
N ASP A 178 -7.82 -31.29 -8.93
CA ASP A 178 -7.08 -32.31 -9.66
C ASP A 178 -7.20 -33.71 -9.01
N LEU A 179 -8.11 -34.50 -9.61
CA LEU A 179 -8.12 -35.94 -9.87
C LEU A 179 -8.26 -36.91 -8.69
N ALA A 180 -9.44 -36.92 -8.06
CA ALA A 180 -10.04 -38.16 -7.57
C ALA A 180 -10.61 -38.97 -8.74
N VAL A 181 -9.73 -39.58 -9.56
CA VAL A 181 -10.16 -40.64 -10.49
C VAL A 181 -10.40 -41.89 -9.65
N ALA A 182 -11.67 -42.26 -9.50
CA ALA A 182 -12.06 -43.49 -8.83
C ALA A 182 -11.49 -44.68 -9.60
N GLU A 183 -10.53 -45.40 -8.99
CA GLU A 183 -10.23 -46.77 -9.39
C GLU A 183 -11.37 -47.67 -8.89
N ASP A 184 -12.35 -47.91 -9.77
CA ASP A 184 -13.38 -48.91 -9.52
C ASP A 184 -12.79 -50.30 -9.82
N GLY A 185 -12.22 -50.90 -8.77
CA GLY A 185 -11.60 -52.22 -8.79
C GLY A 185 -12.63 -53.33 -9.00
N THR A 186 -12.92 -53.64 -10.26
CA THR A 186 -13.60 -54.88 -10.67
C THR A 186 -12.55 -55.99 -10.85
N SER A 187 -12.17 -56.66 -9.76
CA SER A 187 -11.49 -57.96 -9.85
C SER A 187 -12.52 -59.08 -9.97
N GLY A 188 -12.59 -59.63 -11.18
CA GLY A 188 -13.38 -60.80 -11.52
C GLY A 188 -12.86 -62.08 -10.88
N LEU A 189 -13.82 -63.00 -10.72
CA LEU A 189 -13.70 -64.45 -10.60
C LEU A 189 -12.33 -65.05 -11.01
N GLN A 190 -11.75 -65.84 -10.13
CA GLN A 190 -10.99 -67.03 -10.53
C GLN A 190 -11.56 -68.26 -9.81
N ALA A 191 -11.97 -69.22 -10.64
CA ALA A 191 -12.26 -70.60 -10.29
C ALA A 191 -10.94 -71.39 -10.15
N GLY A 192 -10.94 -72.37 -9.24
CA GLY A 192 -9.83 -73.31 -9.03
C GLY A 192 -9.84 -73.90 -7.64
#